data_AF-A0A2K3JM21-F1
#
_entry.id   AF-A0A2K3JM21-F1
#
_cell.length_a   1.000
_cell.length_b   1.000
_cell.length_c   1.000
_cell.angle_alpha   90.00
_cell.angle_beta   90.00
_cell.angle_gamma   90.00
#
_symmetry.space_group_name_H-M   'P 1'
#
loop_
_entity.id
_entity.type
_entity.pdbx_description
1 polymer ?
#
loop_
_entity_poly.entity_id
_entity_poly.type
_entity_poly.pdbx_seq_one_letter_code
_entity_poly.pdbx_strand_id
1 'polypeptide(L)' 'ASGGKKKIVGVFYKGNEYASSNPNFVGCVEGGLGIREWLESQGHEYIVTDDKEGLDSG' A
#
# COMPACT_ATOMS: atom_id res chain seq x y z
N ALA A 1 0.23 16.05 -20.68
CA ALA A 1 1.03 16.31 -19.48
C ALA A 1 1.74 15.01 -19.11
N SER A 2 3.07 14.94 -19.22
CA SER A 2 3.82 13.78 -18.73
C SER A 2 3.69 13.77 -17.21
N GLY A 3 2.77 12.94 -16.70
CA GLY A 3 2.56 12.79 -15.26
C GLY A 3 3.84 12.21 -14.65
N GLY A 4 4.72 13.07 -14.15
CA GLY A 4 5.97 12.64 -13.54
C GLY A 4 5.73 11.65 -12.40
N LYS A 5 6.73 10.80 -12.13
CA LYS A 5 6.73 9.81 -11.04
C LYS A 5 6.07 10.38 -9.78
N LYS A 6 4.93 9.81 -9.39
CA LYS A 6 4.22 10.15 -8.15
C LYS A 6 4.62 9.18 -7.05
N LYS A 7 4.65 9.68 -5.82
CA LYS A 7 4.81 8.88 -4.61
C LYS A 7 3.43 8.71 -3.97
N ILE A 8 3.00 7.46 -3.83
CA ILE A 8 1.66 7.08 -3.36
C ILE A 8 1.87 6.29 -2.07
N VAL A 9 1.21 6.73 -1.00
CA VAL A 9 1.27 6.06 0.31
C VAL A 9 -0.12 5.52 0.63
N GLY A 10 -0.23 4.19 0.70
CA GLY A 10 -1.45 3.50 1.10
C GLY A 10 -1.33 3.03 2.56
N VAL A 11 -2.19 3.55 3.42
CA VAL A 11 -2.20 3.16 4.84
C VAL A 11 -3.31 2.15 5.07
N PHE A 12 -2.93 0.90 5.35
CA PHE A 12 -3.87 -0.21 5.53
C PHE A 12 -3.70 -0.84 6.91
N TYR A 13 -4.69 -1.58 7.38
CA TYR A 13 -4.52 -2.35 8.61
C TYR A 13 -3.73 -3.64 8.32
N LYS A 14 -3.03 -4.17 9.34
CA LYS A 14 -2.37 -5.48 9.23
C LYS A 14 -3.41 -6.57 9.09
N GLY A 15 -3.27 -7.38 8.05
CA GLY A 15 -4.12 -8.55 7.86
C GLY A 15 -3.75 -9.72 8.77
N ASN A 16 -2.51 -9.73 9.29
CA ASN A 16 -1.97 -10.82 10.12
C ASN A 16 -2.25 -12.18 9.45
N GLU A 17 -2.65 -13.19 10.21
CA GLU A 17 -2.93 -14.54 9.68
C GLU A 17 -4.04 -14.59 8.62
N TYR A 18 -4.94 -13.61 8.59
CA TYR A 18 -6.02 -13.56 7.61
C TYR A 18 -5.53 -13.20 6.20
N ALA A 19 -4.50 -12.35 6.09
CA ALA A 19 -3.88 -12.04 4.81
C ALA A 19 -3.04 -13.21 4.30
N SER A 20 -2.31 -13.89 5.18
CA SER A 20 -1.56 -15.11 4.82
C SER A 20 -2.49 -16.27 4.41
N SER A 21 -3.66 -16.39 5.02
CA SER A 21 -4.63 -17.45 4.68
C SER A 21 -5.49 -17.14 3.44
N ASN A 22 -5.62 -15.86 3.05
CA ASN A 22 -6.47 -15.45 1.94
C ASN A 22 -5.71 -14.54 0.96
N PRO A 23 -5.20 -15.07 -0.17
CA PRO A 23 -4.50 -14.27 -1.17
C PRO A 23 -5.40 -13.21 -1.84
N ASN A 24 -6.73 -13.35 -1.73
CA ASN A 24 -7.70 -12.36 -2.21
C ASN A 24 -7.93 -11.20 -1.21
N PHE A 25 -7.29 -11.23 -0.04
CA PHE A 25 -7.46 -10.21 0.99
C PHE A 25 -6.58 -8.98 0.70
N VAL A 26 -6.97 -8.25 -0.35
CA VAL A 26 -6.23 -7.10 -0.86
C VAL A 26 -6.34 -5.85 0.02
N GLY A 27 -7.28 -5.82 0.97
CA GLY A 27 -7.53 -4.69 1.87
C GLY A 27 -6.53 -4.50 3.02
N CYS A 28 -5.41 -5.23 2.99
CA CYS A 28 -4.38 -5.23 4.03
C CYS A 28 -3.04 -4.72 3.53
N VAL A 29 -2.14 -4.47 4.47
CA VAL A 29 -0.75 -4.06 4.20
C VAL A 29 -0.06 -5.01 3.22
N GLU A 30 -0.22 -6.32 3.40
CA GLU A 30 0.34 -7.34 2.52
C GLU A 30 -0.28 -7.34 1.12
N GLY A 31 -1.57 -6.99 1.02
CA GLY A 31 -2.31 -6.98 -0.25
C GLY A 31 -2.22 -5.66 -1.03
N GLY A 32 -2.03 -4.52 -0.33
CA GLY A 32 -1.83 -3.21 -0.95
C GLY A 32 -2.88 -2.82 -2.01
N LEU A 33 -4.13 -3.26 -1.85
CA LEU A 33 -5.23 -3.15 -2.83
C LEU A 33 -4.99 -3.85 -4.18
N GLY A 34 -3.90 -4.59 -4.36
CA GLY A 34 -3.55 -5.24 -5.63
C GLY A 34 -3.18 -4.25 -6.75
N ILE A 35 -2.95 -2.96 -6.43
CA ILE A 35 -2.63 -1.92 -7.43
C ILE A 35 -1.14 -1.65 -7.57
N ARG A 36 -0.29 -2.36 -6.81
CA ARG A 36 1.15 -2.13 -6.78
C ARG A 36 1.78 -2.26 -8.17
N GLU A 37 1.54 -3.38 -8.84
CA GLU A 37 2.10 -3.65 -10.17
C GLU A 37 1.62 -2.62 -11.20
N TRP A 38 0.35 -2.20 -11.12
CA TRP A 38 -0.20 -1.18 -11.99
C TRP A 38 0.49 0.18 -11.79
N LEU A 39 0.71 0.59 -10.54
CA LEU A 39 1.41 1.84 -10.21
C LEU A 39 2.90 1.79 -10.62
N GLU A 40 3.59 0.70 -10.32
CA GLU A 40 5.00 0.52 -10.68
C GLU A 40 5.19 0.46 -12.21
N SER A 41 4.24 -0.14 -12.95
CA SER A 41 4.22 -0.15 -14.43
C SER A 41 4.08 1.25 -15.04
N GLN A 42 3.38 2.17 -14.36
CA GLN A 42 3.32 3.59 -14.76
C GLN A 42 4.52 4.43 -14.27
N GLY A 43 5.51 3.79 -13.63
CA GLY A 43 6.68 4.47 -13.08
C GLY A 43 6.38 5.25 -11.80
N HIS A 44 5.30 4.91 -11.10
CA HIS A 44 4.96 5.47 -9.80
C HIS A 44 5.52 4.63 -8.66
N GLU A 45 5.78 5.27 -7.52
CA GLU A 45 6.25 4.60 -6.31
C GLU A 45 5.08 4.38 -5.37
N TYR A 46 4.86 3.14 -4.96
CA TYR A 46 3.79 2.77 -4.05
C TYR A 46 4.36 2.22 -2.74
N ILE A 47 4.12 2.96 -1.65
CA ILE A 47 4.52 2.60 -0.30
C ILE A 47 3.26 2.20 0.45
N VAL A 48 3.29 1.01 1.04
CA VAL A 48 2.20 0.51 1.88
C VAL A 48 2.71 0.42 3.30
N THR A 49 1.97 1.01 4.24
CA THR A 49 2.31 1.00 5.66
C THR A 49 1.07 0.74 6.52
N ASP A 50 1.25 0.10 7.67
CA ASP A 50 0.23 0.05 8.74
C ASP A 50 0.30 1.22 9.71
N ASP A 51 1.38 1.98 9.63
CA ASP A 51 1.70 3.06 10.51
C ASP A 51 0.81 4.27 10.18
N LYS A 52 -0.30 4.38 10.89
CA LYS A 52 -1.20 5.55 10.89
C LYS A 52 -0.70 6.67 11.81
N GLU A 53 0.29 6.37 12.63
CA GLU A 53 0.84 7.26 13.63
C GLU A 53 2.14 7.84 13.08
N GLY A 54 2.04 8.96 12.36
CA GLY A 54 3.21 9.78 12.11
C GLY A 54 3.88 10.14 13.44
N LEU A 55 5.20 10.36 13.41
CA LEU A 55 6.05 10.65 14.58
C LEU A 55 5.66 11.90 15.42
N ASP A 56 4.50 12.52 15.18
CA ASP A 56 4.00 13.77 15.76
C ASP A 56 2.67 13.58 16.52
N SER A 57 2.61 12.58 17.40
CA SER A 57 1.54 12.46 18.41
C SER A 57 1.99 12.94 19.80
N GLY A 58 3.05 13.75 19.89
CA GLY A 58 3.59 14.30 21.15
C GLY A 58 4.18 15.69 21.01
#